data_AF-A0A2E7FZ31-F1
#
_entry.id   AF-A0A2E7FZ31-F1
#
_cell.length_a   1.000
_cell.length_b   1.000
_cell.length_c   1.000
_cell.angle_alpha   90.00
_cell.angle_beta   90.00
_cell.angle_gamma   90.00
#
_symmetry.space_group_name_H-M   'P 1'
#
loop_
_entity.id
_entity.type
_entity.pdbx_description
1 polymer ?
#
loop_
_entity_poly.entity_id
_entity_poly.type
_entity_poly.pdbx_seq_one_letter_code
_entity_poly.pdbx_strand_id
1 'polypeptide(L)'
;MFGWSLPWLTAWVTHAILTPLTRLHWRLNNRTCIFTTWEHLILGNEHIEEHEEGWFVKEMTEALIGWRPSTHLTRQVMFYWMWITTLISISRIALN
;
A
#
# COMPACT_ATOMS: atom_id res chain seq x y z
N MET A 1 -4.21 4.82 0.75
CA MET A 1 -5.09 3.74 1.26
C MET A 1 -6.42 4.24 1.85
N PHE A 2 -6.62 5.55 2.07
CA PHE A 2 -7.90 6.10 2.58
C PHE A 2 -8.63 7.02 1.59
N GLY A 3 -8.17 7.13 0.34
CA GLY A 3 -8.82 8.00 -0.66
C GLY A 3 -10.27 7.62 -0.94
N TRP A 4 -10.64 6.35 -0.71
CA TRP A 4 -12.01 5.85 -0.84
C TRP A 4 -12.99 6.41 0.19
N SER A 5 -12.54 6.84 1.37
CA SER A 5 -13.43 7.34 2.44
C SER A 5 -13.70 8.84 2.34
N LEU A 6 -12.85 9.58 1.61
CA LEU A 6 -13.02 11.01 1.39
C LEU A 6 -14.31 11.32 0.60
N PRO A 7 -14.89 12.53 0.70
CA PRO A 7 -16.13 12.87 0.00
C PRO A 7 -15.92 13.42 -1.42
N TRP A 8 -14.68 13.67 -1.85
CA TRP A 8 -14.39 14.36 -3.10
C TRP A 8 -14.23 13.40 -4.28
N LEU A 9 -14.83 13.72 -5.43
CA LEU A 9 -14.70 12.95 -6.68
C LEU A 9 -13.23 12.78 -7.09
N THR A 10 -12.43 13.85 -6.98
CA THR A 10 -10.99 13.82 -7.30
C THR A 10 -10.26 12.79 -6.45
N ALA A 11 -10.58 12.70 -5.16
CA ALA A 11 -9.98 11.70 -4.27
C ALA A 11 -10.32 10.26 -4.72
N TRP A 12 -11.56 10.01 -5.16
CA TRP A 12 -11.96 8.69 -5.65
C TRP A 12 -11.27 8.34 -6.96
N VAL A 13 -11.23 9.27 -7.93
CA VAL A 13 -10.56 9.06 -9.22
C VAL A 13 -9.07 8.79 -9.01
N THR A 14 -8.41 9.65 -8.23
CA THR A 14 -7.00 9.46 -7.89
C THR A 14 -6.77 8.13 -7.18
N HIS A 15 -7.63 7.73 -6.23
CA HIS A 15 -7.52 6.45 -5.54
C HIS A 15 -7.69 5.26 -6.50
N ALA A 16 -8.70 5.30 -7.37
CA ALA A 16 -9.00 4.25 -8.33
C ALA A 16 -7.85 4.02 -9.33
N ILE A 17 -7.11 5.07 -9.70
CA ILE A 17 -5.99 4.99 -10.63
C ILE A 17 -4.67 4.66 -9.93
N LEU A 18 -4.32 5.37 -8.85
CA LEU A 18 -3.03 5.21 -8.20
C LEU A 18 -2.89 3.86 -7.49
N THR A 19 -4.00 3.27 -7.03
CA THR A 19 -3.95 1.98 -6.33
C THR A 19 -3.46 0.82 -7.22
N PRO A 20 -4.03 0.56 -8.41
CA PRO A 20 -3.50 -0.44 -9.32
C PRO A 20 -2.11 -0.08 -9.85
N LEU A 21 -1.81 1.20 -10.07
CA LEU A 21 -0.46 1.64 -10.46
C LEU A 21 0.59 1.33 -9.39
N THR A 22 0.26 1.52 -8.11
CA THR A 22 1.14 1.19 -6.99
C THR A 22 1.40 -0.31 -6.95
N ARG A 23 0.38 -1.14 -7.19
CA ARG A 23 0.54 -2.60 -7.28
C ARG A 23 1.44 -3.00 -8.44
N LEU A 24 1.25 -2.37 -9.61
CA LEU A 24 2.09 -2.62 -10.78
C LEU A 24 3.53 -2.23 -10.50
N HIS A 25 3.75 -1.04 -9.92
CA HIS A 25 5.06 -0.56 -9.51
C HIS A 25 5.75 -1.55 -8.57
N TRP A 26 5.07 -2.02 -7.52
CA TRP A 26 5.64 -3.03 -6.62
C TRP A 26 6.02 -4.32 -7.33
N ARG A 27 5.23 -4.77 -8.31
CA ARG A 27 5.55 -5.98 -9.06
C ARG A 27 6.79 -5.80 -9.95
N LEU A 28 7.00 -4.60 -10.48
CA LEU A 28 8.13 -4.26 -11.34
C LEU A 28 9.38 -3.87 -10.54
N ASN A 29 9.23 -3.43 -9.30
CA ASN A 29 10.31 -2.92 -8.45
C ASN A 29 10.66 -3.89 -7.32
N ASN A 30 10.80 -5.19 -7.61
CA ASN A 30 11.21 -6.23 -6.65
C ASN A 30 10.41 -6.25 -5.33
N ARG A 31 9.13 -5.84 -5.35
CA ARG A 31 8.26 -5.70 -4.17
C ARG A 31 8.72 -4.65 -3.16
N THR A 32 9.58 -3.73 -3.58
CA THR A 32 10.08 -2.61 -2.78
C THR A 32 9.28 -1.34 -3.07
N CYS A 33 8.88 -0.62 -2.02
CA CYS A 33 8.19 0.66 -2.16
C CYS A 33 9.12 1.76 -2.69
N ILE A 34 8.60 2.62 -3.58
CA ILE A 34 9.33 3.79 -4.06
C ILE A 34 9.86 4.67 -2.92
N PHE A 35 9.09 4.82 -1.82
CA PHE A 35 9.53 5.61 -0.68
C PHE A 35 10.73 4.98 0.04
N THR A 36 10.79 3.65 0.13
CA THR A 36 11.96 2.94 0.66
C THR A 36 13.17 3.14 -0.26
N THR A 37 12.98 3.07 -1.58
CA THR A 37 14.06 3.40 -2.54
C THR A 37 14.57 4.83 -2.36
N TRP A 38 13.66 5.80 -2.15
CA TRP A 38 14.03 7.20 -1.92
C TRP A 38 14.73 7.41 -0.58
N GLU A 39 14.26 6.75 0.47
CA GLU A 39 14.89 6.75 1.80
C GLU A 39 16.33 6.25 1.71
N HIS A 40 16.58 5.14 1.01
CA HIS A 40 17.94 4.65 0.77
C HIS A 40 18.81 5.66 0.02
N LEU A 41 18.27 6.28 -1.03
CA LEU A 41 19.00 7.29 -1.81
C LEU A 41 19.34 8.53 -0.98
N ILE A 42 18.45 8.95 -0.07
CA ILE A 42 18.61 10.16 0.74
C ILE A 42 19.51 9.91 1.95
N LEU A 43 19.31 8.78 2.64
CA LEU A 43 20.01 8.46 3.89
C LEU A 43 21.32 7.69 3.68
N GLY A 44 21.57 7.16 2.48
CA GLY A 44 22.81 6.44 2.15
C GLY A 44 22.97 5.10 2.85
N ASN A 45 21.91 4.53 3.45
CA ASN A 45 21.94 3.24 4.12
C ASN A 45 21.84 2.07 3.11
N GLU A 46 22.55 0.98 3.39
CA GLU A 46 22.46 -0.25 2.59
C GLU A 46 21.03 -0.78 2.51
N HIS A 47 20.64 -1.27 1.33
CA HIS A 47 19.34 -1.85 1.09
C HIS A 47 19.21 -3.16 1.88
N ILE A 48 18.49 -3.13 3.00
CA ILE A 48 18.17 -4.34 3.75
C ILE A 48 17.07 -5.06 2.97
N GLU A 49 17.43 -6.15 2.28
CA GLU A 49 16.53 -7.00 1.47
C GLU A 49 15.26 -7.45 2.22
N GLU A 50 15.27 -7.39 3.55
CA GLU A 50 14.15 -7.77 4.41
C GLU A 50 12.97 -6.75 4.44
N HIS A 51 13.09 -5.60 3.78
CA HIS A 51 11.98 -4.63 3.58
C HIS A 51 10.99 -5.10 2.50
N GLU A 52 10.41 -6.27 2.71
CA GLU A 52 9.41 -6.84 1.84
C GLU A 52 8.10 -6.02 1.79
N GLU A 53 7.32 -6.18 0.71
CA GLU A 53 5.92 -5.73 0.64
C GLU A 53 5.15 -6.02 1.95
N GLY A 54 4.69 -4.94 2.60
CA GLY A 54 3.97 -4.99 3.87
C GLY A 54 4.82 -4.79 5.12
N TRP A 55 6.14 -4.54 4.99
CA TRP A 55 7.02 -4.26 6.13
C TRP A 55 6.48 -3.16 7.05
N PHE A 56 6.07 -2.01 6.49
CA PHE A 56 5.47 -0.92 7.27
C PHE A 56 4.24 -1.37 8.06
N VAL A 57 3.38 -2.21 7.46
CA VAL A 57 2.17 -2.72 8.11
C VAL A 57 2.53 -3.66 9.26
N LYS A 58 3.55 -4.50 9.09
CA LYS A 58 4.03 -5.39 10.16
C LYS A 58 4.56 -4.57 11.33
N GLU A 59 5.44 -3.60 11.06
CA GLU A 59 6.07 -2.77 12.08
C GLU A 59 5.02 -1.96 12.86
N MET A 60 4.03 -1.40 12.16
CA MET A 60 2.92 -0.70 12.80
C MET A 60 2.04 -1.65 13.63
N THR A 61 1.79 -2.87 13.16
CA THR A 61 0.98 -3.86 13.91
C THR A 61 1.70 -4.31 15.18
N GLU A 62 3.01 -4.52 15.09
CA GLU A 62 3.86 -4.86 16.23
C GLU A 62 3.92 -3.70 17.24
N ALA A 63 4.12 -2.47 16.77
CA ALA A 63 4.15 -1.30 17.64
C ALA A 63 2.82 -1.03 18.36
N LEU A 64 1.68 -1.33 17.72
CA LEU A 64 0.35 -1.06 18.28
C LEU A 64 -0.21 -2.19 19.14
N ILE A 65 0.03 -3.45 18.76
CA ILE A 65 -0.65 -4.62 19.33
C ILE A 65 0.37 -5.61 19.95
N GLY A 66 1.67 -5.40 19.76
CA GLY A 66 2.72 -6.31 20.24
C GLY A 66 2.82 -7.61 19.44
N TRP A 67 2.16 -7.68 18.29
CA TRP A 67 2.12 -8.86 17.44
C TRP A 67 2.60 -8.54 16.03
N ARG A 68 3.60 -9.29 15.55
CA ARG A 68 4.14 -9.17 14.19
C ARG A 68 3.48 -10.20 13.27
N PRO A 69 2.58 -9.81 12.36
CA PRO A 69 1.92 -10.75 11.47
C PRO A 69 2.90 -11.36 10.45
N SER A 70 2.64 -12.58 10.02
CA SER A 70 3.47 -13.25 9.00
C SER A 70 3.44 -12.48 7.67
N THR A 71 4.50 -12.60 6.85
CA THR A 71 4.55 -11.99 5.50
C THR A 71 3.35 -12.40 4.66
N HIS A 72 3.02 -13.69 4.67
CA HIS A 72 1.92 -14.22 3.85
C HIS A 72 0.57 -13.60 4.24
N LEU A 73 0.28 -13.53 5.55
CA LEU A 73 -0.96 -12.94 6.04
C LEU A 73 -1.03 -11.45 5.69
N THR A 74 0.06 -10.71 5.94
CA THR A 74 0.12 -9.27 5.65
C THR A 74 -0.13 -8.99 4.18
N ARG A 75 0.51 -9.75 3.28
CA ARG A 75 0.32 -9.62 1.84
C ARG A 75 -1.11 -9.92 1.41
N GLN A 76 -1.73 -10.98 1.93
CA GLN A 76 -3.12 -11.30 1.61
C GLN A 76 -4.09 -10.22 2.09
N VAL A 77 -3.97 -9.78 3.34
CA VAL A 77 -4.82 -8.73 3.91
C VAL A 77 -4.68 -7.43 3.11
N MET A 78 -3.45 -7.01 2.82
CA MET A 78 -3.21 -5.81 2.00
C MET A 78 -3.78 -5.95 0.60
N PHE A 79 -3.64 -7.12 -0.03
CA PHE A 79 -4.20 -7.37 -1.37
C PHE A 79 -5.72 -7.25 -1.38
N TYR A 80 -6.41 -7.92 -0.46
CA TYR A 80 -7.87 -7.82 -0.38
C TYR A 80 -8.33 -6.40 -0.04
N TRP A 81 -7.70 -5.77 0.95
CA TRP A 81 -8.02 -4.39 1.33
C TRP A 81 -7.87 -3.42 0.17
N MET A 82 -6.77 -3.53 -0.57
CA MET A 82 -6.47 -2.70 -1.72
C MET A 82 -7.56 -2.81 -2.80
N TRP A 83 -7.96 -4.03 -3.17
CA TRP A 83 -8.98 -4.22 -4.20
C TRP A 83 -10.39 -3.87 -3.73
N ILE A 84 -10.75 -4.21 -2.50
CA ILE A 84 -12.06 -3.84 -1.92
C ILE A 84 -12.22 -2.32 -1.92
N THR A 85 -11.22 -1.58 -1.43
CA THR A 85 -11.28 -0.11 -1.35
C THR A 85 -11.20 0.55 -2.73
N THR A 86 -10.51 -0.05 -3.70
CA THR A 86 -10.52 0.40 -5.10
C THR A 86 -11.90 0.22 -5.72
N LEU A 87 -12.54 -0.94 -5.52
CA LEU A 87 -13.90 -1.19 -6.00
C LEU A 87 -14.89 -0.21 -5.39
N ILE A 88 -14.78 0.09 -4.09
CA ILE A 88 -15.60 1.12 -3.44
C ILE A 88 -15.41 2.48 -4.12
N SER A 89 -14.17 2.91 -4.40
CA SER A 89 -13.93 4.16 -5.14
C SER A 89 -14.58 4.16 -6.52
N ILE A 90 -14.45 3.07 -7.28
CA ILE A 90 -15.06 2.94 -8.62
C ILE A 90 -16.59 2.99 -8.54
N SER A 91 -17.19 2.27 -7.58
CA SER A 91 -18.64 2.30 -7.37
C SER A 91 -19.13 3.71 -7.00
N ARG A 92 -18.38 4.45 -6.16
CA ARG A 92 -18.73 5.84 -5.82
C ARG A 92 -18.62 6.76 -7.03
N ILE A 93 -17.63 6.59 -7.89
CA ILE A 93 -17.52 7.35 -9.15
C ILE A 93 -18.68 7.02 -10.10
N ALA A 94 -19.09 5.75 -10.19
CA ALA A 94 -20.13 5.30 -11.11
C ALA A 94 -21.56 5.69 -10.67
N LEU A 95 -21.78 5.83 -9.36
CA LEU A 95 -23.10 6.12 -8.77
C LEU A 95 -23.33 7.61 -8.48
N ASN A 96 -22.32 8.46 -8.68
CA ASN A 96 -22.35 9.89 -8.36
C ASN A 96 -22.41 10.72 -9.64
#